data_AF-T2IZK5-F1
#
_entry.id   AF-T2IZK5-F1
#
_cell.length_a   1.000
_cell.length_b   1.000
_cell.length_c   1.000
_cell.angle_alpha   90.00
_cell.angle_beta   90.00
_cell.angle_gamma   90.00
#
_symmetry.space_group_name_H-M   'P 1'
#
loop_
_entity.id
_entity.type
_entity.pdbx_description
1 polymer ?
#
loop_
_entity_poly.entity_id
_entity_poly.type
_entity_poly.pdbx_seq_one_letter_code
_entity_poly.pdbx_strand_id
1 'polypeptide(L)'
;MFSVKSADLNLRFEKKKSDGEKVANPKQFNRLYKKLRRKQKALSRKTKGSNNRYKACLEVAKVHAQIKDARSDFLHKLTTRLVRENDLIAIEDLAVRNMVKNPKLARAISDASWGEFNRQLEYKCEWYEKELVKIDRYFPSSKRCGNCGYIVDKLPLNIREWECPKCETNHDRDINASQNILAAGLAVSVCGASVRPEESKSRKATALKQKPKS
;
A
#
# COMPACT_ATOMS: atom_id res chain seq x y z
N MET A 1 -7.05 -4.19 16.22
CA MET A 1 -7.80 -4.33 14.94
C MET A 1 -7.47 -3.14 14.08
N PHE A 2 -6.98 -3.40 12.87
CA PHE A 2 -6.22 -2.43 12.13
C PHE A 2 -6.45 -2.50 10.62
N SER A 3 -6.45 -1.36 9.96
CA SER A 3 -6.50 -1.25 8.50
C SER A 3 -5.37 -0.36 7.98
N VAL A 4 -4.73 -0.79 6.89
CA VAL A 4 -3.68 -0.02 6.23
C VAL A 4 -4.09 0.38 4.83
N LYS A 5 -4.03 1.68 4.56
CA LYS A 5 -4.23 2.25 3.22
C LYS A 5 -3.01 3.08 2.81
N SER A 6 -2.67 3.02 1.52
CA SER A 6 -1.77 4.00 0.93
C SER A 6 -2.51 5.32 0.70
N ALA A 7 -2.11 6.39 1.37
CA ALA A 7 -2.57 7.74 1.05
C ALA A 7 -1.37 8.61 0.74
N ASP A 8 -1.37 9.17 -0.48
CA ASP A 8 -0.50 10.25 -0.96
C ASP A 8 0.77 10.48 -0.15
N LEU A 9 1.77 9.64 -0.40
CA LEU A 9 3.14 9.76 0.10
C LEU A 9 3.39 9.24 1.54
N ASN A 10 2.37 8.77 2.29
CA ASN A 10 2.54 8.22 3.64
C ASN A 10 1.70 6.94 3.86
N LEU A 11 2.11 6.13 4.84
CA LEU A 11 1.30 5.03 5.34
C LEU A 11 0.25 5.61 6.28
N ARG A 12 -1.03 5.50 5.90
CA ARG A 12 -2.14 5.83 6.79
C ARG A 12 -2.70 4.56 7.41
N PHE A 13 -2.93 4.67 8.71
CA PHE A 13 -3.27 3.57 9.57
C PHE A 13 -4.51 3.92 10.37
N GLU A 14 -5.50 3.04 10.39
CA GLU A 14 -6.73 3.28 11.15
C GLU A 14 -6.91 2.18 12.19
N LYS A 15 -7.05 2.58 13.46
CA LYS A 15 -7.39 1.69 14.58
C LYS A 15 -8.87 1.79 14.88
N LYS A 16 -9.48 0.67 15.31
CA LYS A 16 -10.91 0.60 15.68
C LYS A 16 -11.32 1.58 16.79
N LYS A 17 -10.39 2.00 17.65
CA LYS A 17 -10.58 3.10 18.60
C LYS A 17 -10.23 4.42 17.92
N SER A 18 -11.13 4.93 17.08
CA SER A 18 -11.32 6.31 16.58
C SER A 18 -10.14 7.19 16.12
N ASP A 19 -8.89 6.79 16.29
CA ASP A 19 -7.72 7.60 16.04
C ASP A 19 -6.98 7.03 14.82
N GLY A 20 -7.18 7.69 13.68
CA GLY A 20 -6.38 7.49 12.49
C GLY A 20 -4.94 7.95 12.75
N GLU A 21 -4.00 7.00 12.82
CA GLU A 21 -2.58 7.29 12.94
C GLU A 21 -1.98 7.54 11.55
N LYS A 22 -1.42 8.73 11.32
CA LYS A 22 -0.64 9.02 10.12
C LYS A 22 0.83 8.82 10.43
N VAL A 23 1.43 7.75 9.92
CA VAL A 23 2.88 7.56 10.06
C VAL A 23 3.57 8.33 8.95
N ALA A 24 4.12 9.47 9.33
CA ALA A 24 4.93 10.29 8.44
C ALA A 24 6.23 9.58 8.07
N ASN A 25 6.67 9.77 6.83
CA ASN A 25 7.98 9.30 6.40
C ASN A 25 9.10 9.93 7.26
N PRO A 26 9.98 9.12 7.90
CA PRO A 26 11.07 9.61 8.75
C PRO A 26 11.90 10.74 8.11
N LYS A 27 12.06 11.85 8.83
CA LYS A 27 12.85 13.04 8.38
C LYS A 27 14.28 12.69 7.96
N GLN A 28 14.85 11.61 8.50
CA GLN A 28 16.18 11.10 8.16
C GLN A 28 16.36 10.79 6.66
N PHE A 29 15.29 10.38 5.96
CA PHE A 29 15.37 10.09 4.52
C PHE A 29 15.68 11.34 3.70
N ASN A 30 15.15 12.50 4.08
CA ASN A 30 15.41 13.76 3.38
C ASN A 30 16.90 14.14 3.41
N ARG A 31 17.58 13.89 4.54
CA ARG A 31 19.03 14.14 4.66
C ARG A 31 19.82 13.20 3.75
N LEU A 32 19.47 11.92 3.71
CA LEU A 32 20.13 10.92 2.87
C LEU A 32 19.91 11.20 1.38
N TYR A 33 18.72 11.63 0.95
CA TYR A 33 18.49 12.03 -0.44
C TYR A 33 19.27 13.27 -0.85
N LYS A 34 19.37 14.27 0.03
CA LYS A 34 20.23 15.45 -0.22
C LYS A 34 21.69 15.02 -0.39
N LYS A 35 22.18 14.09 0.44
CA LYS A 35 23.52 13.50 0.33
C LYS A 35 23.70 12.74 -0.99
N LEU A 36 22.72 11.90 -1.37
CA LEU A 36 22.72 11.15 -2.62
C LEU A 36 22.82 12.08 -3.83
N ARG A 37 21.98 13.12 -3.88
CA ARG A 37 22.00 14.12 -4.97
C ARG A 37 23.37 14.78 -5.12
N ARG A 38 24.02 15.13 -4.01
CA ARG A 38 25.37 15.72 -4.03
C ARG A 38 26.41 14.73 -4.58
N LYS A 39 26.39 13.47 -4.14
CA LYS A 39 27.31 12.43 -4.61
C LYS A 39 27.08 12.06 -6.07
N GLN A 40 25.83 12.00 -6.54
CA GLN A 40 25.50 11.81 -7.94
C GLN A 40 25.99 12.97 -8.83
N LYS A 41 25.83 14.23 -8.37
CA LYS A 41 26.38 15.41 -9.08
C LYS A 41 27.91 15.40 -9.13
N ALA A 42 28.57 14.91 -8.08
CA ALA A 42 30.03 14.75 -8.09
C ALA A 42 30.46 13.65 -9.08
N LEU A 43 29.74 12.52 -9.12
CA LEU A 43 29.98 11.42 -10.06
C LEU A 43 29.79 11.85 -11.52
N SER A 44 28.74 12.63 -11.83
CA SER A 44 28.45 13.06 -13.20
C SER A 44 29.56 13.93 -13.80
N ARG A 45 30.29 14.68 -12.95
CA ARG A 45 31.44 15.50 -13.33
C ARG A 45 32.75 14.72 -13.53
N LYS A 46 32.78 13.41 -13.23
CA LYS A 46 34.00 12.59 -13.38
C LYS A 46 34.10 11.94 -14.75
N THR A 47 35.29 11.95 -15.33
CA THR A 47 35.62 11.30 -16.60
C THR A 47 35.30 9.81 -16.58
N LYS A 48 34.58 9.32 -17.60
CA LYS A 48 34.27 7.90 -17.79
C LYS A 48 35.56 7.07 -17.82
N GLY A 49 35.56 5.89 -17.20
CA GLY A 49 36.74 5.01 -17.13
C GLY A 49 37.83 5.39 -16.11
N SER A 50 37.81 6.60 -15.55
CA SER A 50 38.85 7.02 -14.60
C SER A 50 38.72 6.36 -13.21
N ASN A 51 39.85 6.14 -12.53
CA ASN A 51 39.90 5.68 -11.14
C ASN A 51 39.12 6.60 -10.17
N ASN A 52 39.11 7.90 -10.44
CA ASN A 52 38.34 8.87 -9.67
C ASN A 52 36.83 8.71 -9.84
N ARG A 53 36.37 8.28 -11.03
CA ARG A 53 34.96 7.92 -11.24
C ARG A 53 34.59 6.65 -10.52
N TYR A 54 35.47 5.64 -10.52
CA TYR A 54 35.25 4.41 -9.76
C TYR A 54 35.07 4.70 -8.25
N LYS A 55 35.97 5.49 -7.65
CA LYS A 55 35.85 5.94 -6.25
C LYS A 55 34.53 6.69 -6.00
N ALA A 56 34.13 7.60 -6.90
CA ALA A 56 32.86 8.32 -6.78
C ALA A 56 31.63 7.40 -6.91
N CYS A 57 31.71 6.34 -7.71
CA CYS A 57 30.65 5.34 -7.86
C CYS A 57 30.45 4.56 -6.55
N LEU A 58 31.55 4.12 -5.92
CA LEU A 58 31.50 3.47 -4.61
C LEU A 58 30.87 4.37 -3.54
N GLU A 59 31.19 5.66 -3.54
CA GLU A 59 30.58 6.63 -2.63
C GLU A 59 29.07 6.79 -2.86
N VAL A 60 28.60 6.74 -4.10
CA VAL A 60 27.16 6.73 -4.42
C VAL A 60 26.52 5.43 -3.94
N ALA A 61 27.15 4.28 -4.17
CA ALA A 61 26.68 2.97 -3.71
C ALA A 61 26.54 2.90 -2.18
N LYS A 62 27.52 3.44 -1.42
CA LYS A 62 27.44 3.54 0.04
C LYS A 62 26.21 4.33 0.51
N VAL A 63 25.87 5.43 -0.16
CA VAL A 63 24.68 6.21 0.20
C VAL A 63 23.39 5.45 -0.15
N HIS A 64 23.36 4.72 -1.25
CA HIS A 64 22.23 3.84 -1.56
C HIS A 64 22.05 2.74 -0.50
N ALA A 65 23.13 2.12 -0.03
CA ALA A 65 23.09 1.16 1.06
C ALA A 65 22.50 1.79 2.34
N GLN A 66 23.00 2.96 2.74
CA GLN A 66 22.46 3.71 3.90
C GLN A 66 20.95 3.99 3.79
N ILE A 67 20.46 4.34 2.60
CA ILE A 67 19.03 4.56 2.37
C ILE A 67 18.26 3.25 2.50
N LYS A 68 18.77 2.15 1.92
CA LYS A 68 18.15 0.83 2.01
C LYS A 68 18.05 0.37 3.47
N ASP A 69 19.14 0.47 4.23
CA ASP A 69 19.19 0.04 5.63
C ASP A 69 18.23 0.86 6.50
N ALA A 70 18.22 2.19 6.34
CA ALA A 70 17.30 3.07 7.06
C ALA A 70 15.83 2.79 6.73
N ARG A 71 15.52 2.40 5.48
CA ARG A 71 14.17 1.96 5.09
C ARG A 71 13.81 0.62 5.72
N SER A 72 14.71 -0.34 5.67
CA SER A 72 14.50 -1.66 6.27
C SER A 72 14.24 -1.55 7.77
N ASP A 73 15.07 -0.79 8.49
CA ASP A 73 14.92 -0.54 9.93
C ASP A 73 13.57 0.10 10.26
N PHE A 74 13.17 1.13 9.52
CA PHE A 74 11.87 1.77 9.69
C PHE A 74 10.71 0.80 9.47
N LEU A 75 10.74 0.02 8.38
CA LEU A 75 9.70 -0.96 8.08
C LEU A 75 9.64 -2.06 9.14
N HIS A 76 10.79 -2.56 9.60
CA HIS A 76 10.80 -3.59 10.64
C HIS A 76 10.22 -3.07 11.94
N LYS A 77 10.61 -1.88 12.39
CA LYS A 77 10.06 -1.24 13.59
C LYS A 77 8.56 -1.04 13.47
N LEU A 78 8.10 -0.52 12.33
CA LEU A 78 6.70 -0.27 12.07
C LEU A 78 5.89 -1.57 12.06
N THR A 79 6.25 -2.54 11.22
CA THR A 79 5.53 -3.82 11.12
C THR A 79 5.54 -4.60 12.44
N THR A 80 6.65 -4.62 13.18
CA THR A 80 6.69 -5.23 14.52
C THR A 80 5.74 -4.55 15.48
N ARG A 81 5.70 -3.21 15.50
CA ARG A 81 4.74 -2.45 16.33
C ARG A 81 3.31 -2.84 15.97
N LEU A 82 2.97 -2.85 14.67
CA LEU A 82 1.62 -3.16 14.21
C LEU A 82 1.15 -4.55 14.61
N VAL A 83 1.98 -5.56 14.42
CA VAL A 83 1.67 -6.96 14.73
C VAL A 83 1.56 -7.19 16.24
N ARG A 84 2.34 -6.48 17.06
CA ARG A 84 2.22 -6.57 18.52
C ARG A 84 0.98 -5.90 19.09
N GLU A 85 0.56 -4.79 18.49
CA GLU A 85 -0.57 -3.99 18.98
C GLU A 85 -1.94 -4.49 18.48
N ASN A 86 -1.98 -5.42 17.52
CA ASN A 86 -3.23 -5.81 16.85
C ASN A 86 -3.31 -7.31 16.59
N ASP A 87 -4.47 -7.90 16.91
CA ASP A 87 -4.73 -9.31 16.64
C ASP A 87 -5.10 -9.59 15.19
N LEU A 88 -5.75 -8.61 14.54
CA LEU A 88 -6.13 -8.64 13.13
C LEU A 88 -5.64 -7.38 12.43
N ILE A 89 -5.00 -7.60 11.28
CA ILE A 89 -4.50 -6.57 10.37
C ILE A 89 -5.14 -6.79 8.99
N ALA A 90 -5.89 -5.80 8.51
CA ALA A 90 -6.43 -5.78 7.16
C ALA A 90 -5.59 -4.83 6.27
N ILE A 91 -5.19 -5.29 5.09
CA ILE A 91 -4.44 -4.48 4.12
C ILE A 91 -5.09 -4.56 2.74
N GLU A 92 -5.02 -3.49 1.96
CA GLU A 92 -5.37 -3.55 0.54
C GLU A 92 -4.28 -4.27 -0.29
N ASP A 93 -4.70 -5.18 -1.18
CA ASP A 93 -3.84 -5.74 -2.21
C ASP A 93 -3.55 -4.68 -3.29
N LEU A 94 -2.57 -3.82 -3.06
CA LEU A 94 -2.18 -2.82 -4.05
C LEU A 94 -1.26 -3.41 -5.12
N ALA A 95 -1.57 -3.15 -6.39
CA ALA A 95 -0.69 -3.46 -7.52
C ALA A 95 0.51 -2.49 -7.59
N VAL A 96 1.44 -2.57 -6.63
CA VAL A 96 2.61 -1.67 -6.49
C VAL A 96 3.36 -1.47 -7.80
N ARG A 97 3.55 -2.55 -8.57
CA ARG A 97 4.25 -2.51 -9.86
C ARG A 97 3.58 -1.57 -10.88
N ASN A 98 2.25 -1.45 -10.85
CA ASN A 98 1.53 -0.55 -11.76
C ASN A 98 1.56 0.89 -11.27
N MET A 99 1.56 1.12 -9.95
CA MET A 99 1.56 2.48 -9.41
C MET A 99 2.92 3.18 -9.55
N VAL A 100 4.02 2.43 -9.51
CA VAL A 100 5.39 2.95 -9.74
C VAL A 100 5.61 3.42 -11.19
N LYS A 101 4.74 3.04 -12.14
CA LYS A 101 4.81 3.51 -13.54
C LYS A 101 4.52 5.00 -13.67
N ASN A 102 3.81 5.61 -12.72
CA ASN A 102 3.56 7.06 -12.73
C ASN A 102 4.78 7.81 -12.18
N PRO A 103 5.55 8.55 -13.00
CA PRO A 103 6.79 9.19 -12.56
C PRO A 103 6.59 10.23 -11.46
N LYS A 104 5.39 10.84 -11.35
CA LYS A 104 5.07 11.81 -10.29
C LYS A 104 4.92 11.14 -8.92
N LEU A 105 4.45 9.89 -8.88
CA LEU A 105 4.17 9.13 -7.66
C LEU A 105 5.22 8.06 -7.36
N ALA A 106 5.99 7.65 -8.37
CA ALA A 106 6.94 6.54 -8.32
C ALA A 106 7.90 6.65 -7.13
N ARG A 107 8.44 7.84 -6.89
CA ARG A 107 9.40 8.06 -5.80
C ARG A 107 8.75 7.84 -4.44
N ALA A 108 7.57 8.41 -4.21
CA ALA A 108 6.90 8.31 -2.93
C ALA A 108 6.41 6.89 -2.63
N ILE A 109 5.94 6.18 -3.66
CA ILE A 109 5.52 4.79 -3.56
C ILE A 109 6.74 3.89 -3.30
N SER A 110 7.86 4.16 -3.97
CA SER A 110 9.12 3.46 -3.73
C SER A 110 9.69 3.75 -2.35
N ASP A 111 9.46 4.95 -1.82
CA ASP A 111 9.86 5.34 -0.47
C ASP A 111 9.01 4.63 0.58
N ALA A 112 7.69 4.55 0.36
CA ALA A 112 6.76 3.79 1.20
C ALA A 112 7.04 2.27 1.20
N SER A 113 7.77 1.76 0.19
CA SER A 113 8.27 0.38 0.13
C SER A 113 7.19 -0.68 0.36
N TRP A 114 5.99 -0.48 -0.19
CA TRP A 114 4.79 -1.28 0.09
C TRP A 114 4.96 -2.79 -0.13
N GLY A 115 5.71 -3.19 -1.16
CA GLY A 115 5.99 -4.61 -1.41
C GLY A 115 6.77 -5.26 -0.26
N GLU A 116 7.76 -4.55 0.28
CA GLU A 116 8.54 -5.01 1.43
C GLU A 116 7.72 -4.93 2.72
N PHE A 117 6.90 -3.89 2.88
CA PHE A 117 5.97 -3.77 4.00
C PHE A 117 5.00 -4.96 4.08
N ASN A 118 4.37 -5.33 2.96
CA ASN A 118 3.48 -6.48 2.88
C ASN A 118 4.21 -7.79 3.18
N ARG A 119 5.38 -8.00 2.56
CA ARG A 119 6.23 -9.17 2.83
C ARG A 119 6.57 -9.27 4.32
N GLN A 120 6.86 -8.14 4.97
CA GLN A 120 7.17 -8.09 6.39
C GLN A 120 5.97 -8.37 7.30
N LEU A 121 4.79 -7.87 6.95
CA LEU A 121 3.57 -8.21 7.67
C LEU A 121 3.22 -9.69 7.54
N GLU A 122 3.35 -10.27 6.35
CA GLU A 122 3.05 -11.70 6.11
C GLU A 122 3.83 -12.60 7.07
N TYR A 123 5.17 -12.55 7.06
CA TYR A 123 5.95 -13.44 7.92
C TYR A 123 5.82 -13.09 9.40
N LYS A 124 5.63 -11.81 9.77
CA LYS A 124 5.49 -11.43 11.19
C LYS A 124 4.14 -11.83 11.76
N CYS A 125 3.07 -11.67 11.00
CA CYS A 125 1.76 -12.15 11.43
C CYS A 125 1.80 -13.65 11.66
N GLU A 126 2.46 -14.42 10.78
CA GLU A 126 2.69 -15.85 10.99
C GLU A 126 3.49 -16.13 12.27
N TRP A 127 4.60 -15.43 12.52
CA TRP A 127 5.43 -15.63 13.72
C TRP A 127 4.74 -15.29 15.04
N TYR A 128 3.84 -14.30 15.03
CA TYR A 128 3.15 -13.81 16.23
C TYR A 128 1.71 -14.36 16.34
N GLU A 129 1.35 -15.33 15.50
CA GLU A 129 0.02 -15.95 15.45
C GLU A 129 -1.10 -14.90 15.32
N LYS A 130 -0.86 -13.90 14.46
CA LYS A 130 -1.79 -12.81 14.16
C LYS A 130 -2.44 -13.01 12.80
N GLU A 131 -3.67 -12.52 12.67
CA GLU A 131 -4.40 -12.65 11.42
C GLU A 131 -4.07 -11.49 10.46
N LEU A 132 -3.62 -11.83 9.25
CA LEU A 132 -3.43 -10.89 8.15
C LEU A 132 -4.48 -11.13 7.07
N VAL A 133 -5.38 -10.17 6.87
CA VAL A 133 -6.39 -10.22 5.81
C VAL A 133 -6.00 -9.28 4.68
N LYS A 134 -5.90 -9.81 3.46
CA LYS A 134 -5.70 -9.01 2.25
C LYS A 134 -7.04 -8.79 1.56
N ILE A 135 -7.43 -7.53 1.44
CA ILE A 135 -8.63 -7.11 0.73
C ILE A 135 -8.31 -6.95 -0.75
N ASP A 136 -9.19 -7.50 -1.59
CA ASP A 136 -9.04 -7.44 -3.04
C ASP A 136 -8.98 -5.99 -3.55
N ARG A 137 -8.16 -5.76 -4.57
CA ARG A 137 -7.92 -4.43 -5.17
C ARG A 137 -9.13 -3.79 -5.82
N TYR A 138 -10.11 -4.59 -6.25
CA TYR A 138 -11.34 -4.13 -6.88
C TYR A 138 -12.42 -3.82 -5.84
N PHE A 139 -12.16 -4.08 -4.56
CA PHE A 139 -13.04 -3.64 -3.49
C PHE A 139 -13.16 -2.11 -3.50
N PRO A 140 -14.36 -1.54 -3.62
CA PRO A 140 -14.56 -0.10 -3.78
C PRO A 140 -14.41 0.66 -2.44
N SER A 141 -13.32 0.44 -1.70
CA SER A 141 -13.09 0.99 -0.35
C SER A 141 -13.33 2.50 -0.27
N SER A 142 -12.79 3.26 -1.22
CA SER A 142 -12.92 4.72 -1.26
C SER A 142 -14.26 5.23 -1.83
N LYS A 143 -14.94 4.44 -2.65
CA LYS A 143 -16.21 4.81 -3.31
C LYS A 143 -17.44 4.37 -2.52
N ARG A 144 -17.29 3.39 -1.64
CA ARG A 144 -18.35 2.85 -0.80
C ARG A 144 -18.54 3.76 0.41
N CYS A 145 -19.76 4.14 0.72
CA CYS A 145 -20.12 4.82 1.96
C CYS A 145 -19.98 3.85 3.12
N GLY A 146 -19.18 4.20 4.13
CA GLY A 146 -19.01 3.39 5.34
C GLY A 146 -20.26 3.33 6.22
N ASN A 147 -21.19 4.28 6.07
CA ASN A 147 -22.43 4.33 6.84
C ASN A 147 -23.55 3.47 6.21
N CYS A 148 -23.88 3.71 4.93
CA CYS A 148 -25.04 3.06 4.28
C CYS A 148 -24.68 2.07 3.17
N GLY A 149 -23.39 1.90 2.85
CA GLY A 149 -22.91 0.96 1.82
C GLY A 149 -23.10 1.42 0.36
N TYR A 150 -23.65 2.62 0.11
CA TYR A 150 -23.80 3.17 -1.25
C TYR A 150 -22.45 3.29 -1.97
N ILE A 151 -22.38 2.90 -3.24
CA ILE A 151 -21.14 2.97 -4.04
C ILE A 151 -21.29 4.09 -5.07
N VAL A 152 -20.39 5.07 -5.01
CA VAL A 152 -20.32 6.16 -5.99
C VAL A 152 -19.70 5.64 -7.29
N ASP A 153 -20.32 5.95 -8.43
CA ASP A 153 -19.84 5.52 -9.75
C ASP A 153 -18.44 6.05 -10.07
N LYS A 154 -18.26 7.38 -9.93
CA LYS A 154 -17.02 8.08 -10.26
C LYS A 154 -16.55 8.93 -9.08
N LEU A 155 -15.33 8.66 -8.61
CA LEU A 155 -14.68 9.42 -7.54
C LEU A 155 -13.22 9.76 -7.92
N PRO A 156 -13.00 10.78 -8.78
CA PRO A 156 -11.68 11.21 -9.26
C PRO A 156 -10.69 11.54 -8.14
N LEU A 157 -9.42 11.12 -8.23
CA LEU A 157 -8.42 11.19 -7.13
C LEU A 157 -8.24 12.55 -6.43
N ASN A 158 -8.59 13.66 -7.08
CA ASN A 158 -8.51 15.01 -6.51
C ASN A 158 -9.60 15.30 -5.46
N ILE A 159 -10.69 14.54 -5.40
CA ILE A 159 -11.80 14.79 -4.46
C ILE A 159 -11.46 14.21 -3.08
N ARG A 160 -11.04 15.01 -2.11
CA ARG A 160 -10.66 14.48 -0.78
C ARG A 160 -11.83 14.25 0.16
N GLU A 161 -12.86 15.07 0.00
CA GLU A 161 -14.08 15.01 0.80
C GLU A 161 -15.26 14.85 -0.14
N TRP A 162 -16.24 14.03 0.25
CA TRP A 162 -17.46 13.83 -0.52
C TRP A 162 -18.63 13.51 0.42
N GLU A 163 -19.83 13.91 0.00
CA GLU A 163 -21.06 13.63 0.71
C GLU A 163 -21.78 12.44 0.06
N CYS A 164 -22.29 11.52 0.88
CA CYS A 164 -23.04 10.39 0.37
C CYS A 164 -24.41 10.82 -0.15
N PRO A 165 -24.76 10.58 -1.44
CA PRO A 165 -26.04 11.00 -1.99
C PRO A 165 -27.24 10.20 -1.45
N LYS A 166 -27.01 9.11 -0.70
CA LYS A 166 -28.07 8.26 -0.13
C LYS A 166 -28.36 8.56 1.34
N CYS A 167 -27.34 8.92 2.13
CA CYS A 167 -27.48 9.12 3.58
C CYS A 167 -26.83 10.41 4.10
N GLU A 168 -26.41 11.29 3.18
CA GLU A 168 -25.93 12.66 3.46
C GLU A 168 -24.72 12.73 4.42
N THR A 169 -24.04 11.60 4.60
CA THR A 169 -22.86 11.52 5.46
C THR A 169 -21.65 12.08 4.72
N ASN A 170 -20.95 13.02 5.35
CA ASN A 170 -19.69 13.55 4.85
C ASN A 170 -18.52 12.60 5.15
N HIS A 171 -17.69 12.38 4.15
CA HIS A 171 -16.56 11.45 4.21
C HIS A 171 -15.26 12.11 3.78
N ASP A 172 -14.21 12.02 4.62
CA ASP A 172 -12.83 12.03 4.12
C ASP A 172 -12.58 10.71 3.40
N ARG A 173 -12.17 10.78 2.13
CA ARG A 173 -11.96 9.62 1.24
C ARG A 173 -11.04 8.57 1.86
N ASP A 174 -9.98 9.00 2.52
CA ASP A 174 -8.95 8.10 3.03
C ASP A 174 -9.39 7.44 4.33
N ILE A 175 -10.03 8.20 5.23
CA ILE A 175 -10.62 7.67 6.47
C ILE A 175 -11.73 6.66 6.14
N ASN A 176 -12.68 7.05 5.29
CA ASN A 176 -13.79 6.18 4.90
C ASN A 176 -13.29 4.89 4.22
N ALA A 177 -12.27 4.99 3.37
CA ALA A 177 -11.66 3.80 2.78
C ALA A 177 -11.02 2.88 3.83
N SER A 178 -10.24 3.43 4.77
CA SER A 178 -9.64 2.65 5.86
C SER A 178 -10.69 1.92 6.69
N GLN A 179 -11.80 2.59 7.01
CA GLN A 179 -12.93 2.00 7.73
C GLN A 179 -13.59 0.86 6.93
N ASN A 180 -13.81 1.05 5.63
CA ASN A 180 -14.38 0.01 4.76
C ASN A 180 -13.46 -1.21 4.62
N ILE A 181 -12.15 -1.02 4.52
CA ILE A 181 -11.16 -2.11 4.48
C ILE A 181 -11.19 -2.87 5.81
N LEU A 182 -11.28 -2.17 6.95
CA LEU A 182 -11.37 -2.81 8.26
C LEU A 182 -12.65 -3.64 8.38
N ALA A 183 -13.79 -3.08 7.98
CA ALA A 183 -15.07 -3.76 8.00
C ALA A 183 -15.06 -5.01 7.10
N ALA A 184 -14.49 -4.90 5.90
CA ALA A 184 -14.31 -6.03 5.00
C ALA A 184 -13.36 -7.09 5.59
N GLY A 185 -12.27 -6.67 6.22
CA GLY A 185 -11.31 -7.58 6.85
C GLY A 185 -11.93 -8.37 8.01
N LEU A 186 -12.75 -7.70 8.82
CA LEU A 186 -13.52 -8.36 9.89
C LEU A 186 -14.55 -9.35 9.34
N ALA A 187 -15.24 -8.99 8.25
CA ALA A 187 -16.19 -9.89 7.62
C ALA A 187 -15.51 -11.17 7.07
N VAL A 188 -14.32 -11.05 6.49
CA VAL A 188 -13.52 -12.21 6.03
C VAL A 188 -13.11 -13.09 7.20
N SER A 189 -12.58 -12.49 8.26
CA SER A 189 -12.10 -13.20 9.46
C SER A 189 -13.22 -13.96 10.18
N VAL A 190 -14.37 -13.30 10.41
CA VAL A 190 -15.47 -13.89 11.18
C VAL A 190 -16.29 -14.86 10.35
N CYS A 191 -16.54 -14.56 9.07
CA CYS A 191 -17.48 -15.33 8.26
C CYS A 191 -16.82 -16.26 7.24
N GLY A 192 -15.48 -16.29 7.13
CA GLY A 192 -14.76 -17.03 6.10
C GLY A 192 -15.08 -16.59 4.66
N ALA A 193 -15.74 -15.45 4.49
CA ALA A 193 -16.27 -15.01 3.21
C ALA A 193 -15.15 -14.43 2.34
N SER A 194 -14.88 -15.01 1.18
CA SER A 194 -14.05 -14.36 0.16
C SER A 194 -14.82 -13.16 -0.40
N VAL A 195 -14.40 -11.94 -0.08
CA VAL A 195 -15.02 -10.69 -0.60
C VAL A 195 -14.60 -10.50 -2.06
N ARG A 196 -15.18 -11.30 -2.97
CA ARG A 196 -15.17 -11.05 -4.40
C ARG A 196 -16.37 -10.16 -4.74
N PRO A 197 -16.21 -9.08 -5.50
CA PRO A 197 -17.35 -8.46 -6.18
C PRO A 197 -17.96 -9.50 -7.13
N GLU A 198 -19.29 -9.67 -7.15
CA GLU A 198 -19.94 -10.51 -8.15
C GLU A 198 -19.53 -10.06 -9.55
N GLU A 199 -18.87 -10.95 -10.30
CA GLU A 199 -18.49 -10.69 -11.69
C GLU A 199 -19.76 -10.45 -12.51
N SER A 200 -19.81 -9.31 -13.19
CA SER A 200 -20.81 -8.99 -14.20
C SER A 200 -20.88 -10.11 -15.24
N LYS A 201 -22.03 -10.77 -15.33
CA LYS A 201 -22.37 -11.81 -16.33
C LYS A 201 -22.10 -11.31 -17.75
N SER A 202 -20.95 -11.63 -18.32
CA SER A 202 -20.72 -11.54 -19.77
C SER A 202 -19.59 -12.46 -20.23
N ARG A 203 -19.75 -13.77 -20.04
CA ARG A 203 -19.11 -14.75 -20.92
C ARG A 203 -20.17 -15.75 -21.38
N LYS A 204 -20.61 -15.59 -22.63
CA LYS A 204 -21.40 -16.60 -23.33
C LYS A 204 -20.61 -17.91 -23.32
N ALA A 205 -21.22 -18.96 -22.80
CA ALA A 205 -20.68 -20.30 -22.83
C ALA A 205 -20.55 -20.77 -24.28
N THR A 206 -19.33 -21.05 -24.74
CA THR A 206 -19.10 -21.86 -25.94
C THR A 206 -19.16 -23.32 -25.52
N ALA A 207 -20.26 -23.99 -25.84
CA ALA A 207 -20.45 -25.41 -25.59
C ALA A 207 -19.49 -26.24 -26.47
N LEU A 208 -18.55 -26.94 -25.84
CA LEU A 208 -17.76 -28.00 -26.47
C LEU A 208 -18.64 -29.25 -26.60
N LYS A 209 -19.11 -29.55 -27.82
CA LYS A 209 -19.72 -30.84 -28.14
C LYS A 209 -18.64 -31.93 -28.08
N GLN A 210 -18.79 -32.87 -27.16
CA GLN A 210 -18.04 -34.12 -27.16
C GLN A 210 -18.59 -35.03 -28.28
N LYS A 211 -17.71 -35.58 -29.13
CA LYS A 211 -18.08 -36.66 -30.06
C LYS A 211 -18.11 -37.99 -29.32
N PRO A 212 -19.13 -38.85 -29.52
CA PRO A 212 -19.10 -40.21 -28.99
C PRO A 212 -18.08 -41.04 -29.76
N LYS A 213 -17.34 -41.88 -29.01
CA LYS A 213 -16.47 -42.92 -29.58
C LYS A 213 -17.35 -44.06 -30.10
N SER A 214 -17.15 -44.44 -31.36
CA SER A 214 -17.40 -45.77 -31.91
C SER A 214 -16.15 -46.21 -32.65
#